data_AF-A0A7C1QKA7-F1
#
_entry.id   AF-A0A7C1QKA7-F1
#
_cell.length_a   1.000
_cell.length_b   1.000
_cell.length_c   1.000
_cell.angle_alpha   90.00
_cell.angle_beta   90.00
_cell.angle_gamma   90.00
#
_symmetry.space_group_name_H-M   'P 1'
#
loop_
_entity.id
_entity.type
_entity.pdbx_description
1 polymer ?
#
loop_
_entity_poly.entity_id
_entity_poly.type
_entity_poly.pdbx_seq_one_letter_code
_entity_poly.pdbx_strand_id
1 'polypeptide(L)'
;MKDRLLYYQGGGYSGCIWEWNFCFWDADGKWHNLFSTGCSGVKTEIEALKIVETLEHKAEVVKLMDKKCFEKFQENNNAHLVLSIAQQLNDKHGYSLEVKCTECECSFVADDYERDTATDNYNIICSDCLSIGTCDVCNEYSGPDELNRCNDDGDDDIGAELAEAGYYNVCNDCYEYKKEEYEQDELRNLRHKALSTGKPDIFSEELRGWWTG
;
A
#
# COMPACT_ATOMS: atom_id res chain seq x y z
N MET A 1 -16.97 -23.86 18.73
CA MET A 1 -15.59 -23.70 18.18
C MET A 1 -14.89 -22.64 19.00
N LYS A 2 -13.56 -22.66 19.16
CA LYS A 2 -12.80 -21.64 19.92
C LYS A 2 -11.65 -21.11 19.09
N ASP A 3 -11.41 -19.81 19.12
CA ASP A 3 -10.34 -19.11 18.38
C ASP A 3 -10.33 -19.49 16.89
N ARG A 4 -11.49 -19.34 16.25
CA ARG A 4 -11.68 -19.69 14.84
C ARG A 4 -12.33 -18.53 14.09
N LEU A 5 -11.74 -18.14 12.97
CA LEU A 5 -12.34 -17.27 11.97
C LEU A 5 -12.90 -18.14 10.85
N LEU A 6 -14.16 -17.95 10.52
CA LEU A 6 -14.77 -18.47 9.29
C LEU A 6 -14.80 -17.34 8.27
N TYR A 7 -14.22 -17.57 7.11
CA TYR A 7 -14.42 -16.73 5.94
C TYR A 7 -14.99 -17.52 4.77
N TYR A 8 -15.90 -16.91 4.02
CA TYR A 8 -16.62 -17.60 2.94
C TYR A 8 -17.15 -16.62 1.90
N GLN A 9 -17.34 -17.11 0.67
CA GLN A 9 -17.84 -16.34 -0.46
C GLN A 9 -19.38 -16.29 -0.43
N GLY A 10 -19.94 -15.17 0.03
CA GLY A 10 -21.38 -14.94 0.01
C GLY A 10 -21.85 -14.22 -1.26
N GLY A 11 -23.17 -14.20 -1.50
CA GLY A 11 -23.79 -13.35 -2.51
C GLY A 11 -23.84 -11.90 -2.04
N GLY A 12 -23.37 -10.99 -2.90
CA GLY A 12 -23.24 -9.57 -2.59
C GLY A 12 -24.57 -8.81 -2.59
N TYR A 13 -24.48 -7.49 -2.45
CA TYR A 13 -25.60 -6.57 -2.61
C TYR A 13 -25.93 -6.33 -4.10
N SER A 14 -27.03 -5.63 -4.39
CA SER A 14 -27.41 -5.32 -5.77
C SER A 14 -26.28 -4.60 -6.52
N GLY A 15 -25.75 -5.21 -7.58
CA GLY A 15 -24.60 -4.73 -8.34
C GLY A 15 -23.27 -5.42 -8.01
N CYS A 16 -23.21 -6.26 -6.96
CA CYS A 16 -22.05 -7.06 -6.58
C CYS A 16 -22.42 -8.55 -6.62
N ILE A 17 -21.79 -9.33 -7.51
CA ILE A 17 -22.12 -10.74 -7.73
C ILE A 17 -21.75 -11.58 -6.49
N TRP A 18 -20.71 -11.21 -5.76
CA TRP A 18 -20.24 -11.92 -4.58
C TRP A 18 -19.36 -11.03 -3.69
N GLU A 19 -19.29 -11.35 -2.40
CA GLU A 19 -18.38 -10.71 -1.44
C GLU A 19 -17.86 -11.71 -0.40
N TRP A 20 -16.68 -11.45 0.15
CA TRP A 20 -16.16 -12.23 1.27
C TRP A 20 -16.86 -11.83 2.56
N ASN A 21 -17.34 -12.83 3.30
CA ASN A 21 -18.03 -12.66 4.58
C ASN A 21 -17.25 -13.34 5.70
N PHE A 22 -17.32 -12.77 6.90
CA PHE A 22 -16.49 -13.12 8.05
C PHE A 22 -17.29 -13.18 9.34
N CYS A 23 -17.12 -14.27 10.08
CA CYS A 23 -17.56 -14.39 11.46
C CYS A 23 -16.53 -15.20 12.23
N PHE A 24 -16.53 -15.12 13.56
CA PHE A 24 -15.56 -15.84 14.36
C PHE A 24 -16.15 -16.33 15.68
N TRP A 25 -15.47 -17.31 16.27
CA TRP A 25 -15.69 -17.76 17.64
C TRP A 25 -14.51 -17.34 18.50
N ASP A 26 -14.80 -16.67 19.61
CA ASP A 26 -13.77 -16.19 20.55
C ASP A 26 -13.16 -17.33 21.41
N ALA A 27 -12.30 -16.96 22.36
CA ALA A 27 -11.63 -17.89 23.27
C ALA A 27 -12.61 -18.65 24.20
N ASP A 28 -13.76 -18.04 24.51
CA ASP A 28 -14.84 -18.68 25.25
C ASP A 28 -15.72 -19.55 24.35
N GLY A 29 -15.61 -19.35 23.04
CA GLY A 29 -16.37 -20.02 21.99
C GLY A 29 -17.70 -19.36 21.70
N LYS A 30 -17.87 -18.09 22.09
CA LYS A 30 -19.02 -17.27 21.72
C LYS A 30 -18.85 -16.80 20.27
N TRP A 31 -19.93 -16.91 19.50
CA TRP A 31 -19.97 -16.49 18.10
C TRP A 31 -20.16 -14.98 17.97
N HIS A 32 -19.47 -14.40 17.01
CA HIS A 32 -19.56 -12.99 16.65
C HIS A 32 -19.55 -12.82 15.13
N ASN A 33 -20.35 -11.89 14.65
CA ASN A 33 -20.35 -11.46 13.25
C ASN A 33 -19.37 -10.29 13.09
N LEU A 34 -18.40 -10.41 12.17
CA LEU A 34 -17.48 -9.32 11.85
C LEU A 34 -18.03 -8.53 10.66
N PHE A 35 -18.13 -9.21 9.52
CA PHE A 35 -18.59 -8.64 8.25
C PHE A 35 -19.42 -9.68 7.52
N SER A 36 -20.72 -9.72 7.75
CA SER A 36 -21.63 -10.59 6.98
C SER A 36 -22.78 -9.79 6.37
N THR A 37 -22.68 -9.51 5.08
CA THR A 37 -23.56 -8.64 4.30
C THR A 37 -24.16 -9.36 3.10
N GLY A 38 -24.95 -8.64 2.30
CA GLY A 38 -25.53 -9.19 1.08
C GLY A 38 -26.60 -10.27 1.31
N CYS A 39 -26.96 -10.98 0.24
CA CYS A 39 -28.03 -11.96 0.25
C CYS A 39 -27.63 -13.32 0.88
N SER A 40 -26.33 -13.57 1.08
CA SER A 40 -25.81 -14.77 1.76
C SER A 40 -25.03 -14.46 3.04
N GLY A 41 -25.15 -13.25 3.58
CA GLY A 41 -24.55 -12.88 4.86
C GLY A 41 -25.22 -13.61 6.01
N VAL A 42 -24.42 -14.37 6.76
CA VAL A 42 -24.87 -15.12 7.94
C VAL A 42 -25.25 -14.15 9.07
N LYS A 43 -26.37 -14.42 9.74
CA LYS A 43 -26.87 -13.60 10.85
C LYS A 43 -26.85 -14.34 12.19
N THR A 44 -26.69 -15.66 12.16
CA THR A 44 -26.72 -16.51 13.36
C THR A 44 -25.59 -17.53 13.40
N GLU A 45 -25.22 -17.97 14.60
CA GLU A 45 -24.24 -19.04 14.79
C GLU A 45 -24.66 -20.34 14.09
N ILE A 46 -25.94 -20.70 14.12
CA ILE A 46 -26.46 -21.93 13.52
C ILE A 46 -26.22 -21.94 12.00
N GLU A 47 -26.41 -20.80 11.34
CA GLU A 47 -26.12 -20.65 9.90
C GLU A 47 -24.61 -20.77 9.63
N ALA A 48 -23.76 -20.16 10.46
CA ALA A 48 -22.30 -20.28 10.34
C ALA A 48 -21.84 -21.74 10.48
N LEU A 49 -22.40 -22.48 11.45
CA LEU A 49 -22.08 -23.89 11.67
C LEU A 49 -22.46 -24.75 10.46
N LYS A 50 -23.60 -24.48 9.81
CA LYS A 50 -23.99 -25.20 8.59
C LYS A 50 -22.97 -25.01 7.47
N ILE A 51 -22.49 -23.78 7.26
CA ILE A 51 -21.45 -23.49 6.26
C ILE A 51 -20.17 -24.27 6.58
N VAL A 52 -19.77 -24.36 7.85
CA VAL A 52 -18.58 -25.13 8.27
C VAL A 52 -18.77 -26.64 8.02
N GLU A 53 -19.96 -27.17 8.26
CA GLU A 53 -20.27 -28.59 8.06
C GLU A 53 -20.33 -28.97 6.57
N THR A 54 -20.87 -28.11 5.73
CA THR A 54 -21.03 -28.38 4.29
C THR A 54 -19.83 -27.95 3.45
N LEU A 55 -19.01 -27.02 3.95
CA LEU A 55 -17.96 -26.31 3.20
C LEU A 55 -18.48 -25.70 1.88
N GLU A 56 -19.77 -25.34 1.85
CA GLU A 56 -20.35 -24.60 0.75
C GLU A 56 -19.72 -23.20 0.64
N HIS A 57 -19.96 -22.51 -0.47
CA HIS A 57 -19.56 -21.10 -0.62
C HIS A 57 -18.04 -20.85 -0.53
N LYS A 58 -17.20 -21.84 -0.87
CA LYS A 58 -15.73 -21.74 -0.73
C LYS A 58 -15.32 -21.28 0.68
N ALA A 59 -15.99 -21.84 1.68
CA ALA A 59 -15.73 -21.52 3.07
C ALA A 59 -14.41 -22.12 3.55
N GLU A 60 -13.72 -21.37 4.39
CA GLU A 60 -12.49 -21.79 5.05
C GLU A 60 -12.51 -21.36 6.51
N VAL A 61 -11.94 -22.21 7.37
CA VAL A 61 -11.84 -21.96 8.82
C VAL A 61 -10.38 -21.79 9.21
N VAL A 62 -10.04 -20.61 9.67
CA VAL A 62 -8.70 -20.23 10.12
C VAL A 62 -8.62 -20.37 11.64
N LYS A 63 -7.54 -20.99 12.12
CA LYS A 63 -7.22 -21.02 13.55
C LYS A 63 -6.45 -19.75 13.91
N LEU A 64 -7.09 -18.83 14.63
CA LEU A 64 -6.55 -17.50 14.90
C LEU A 64 -5.23 -17.54 15.71
N MET A 65 -5.16 -18.44 16.69
CA MET A 65 -3.96 -18.58 17.54
C MET A 65 -2.84 -19.44 16.91
N ASP A 66 -3.07 -19.99 15.73
CA ASP A 66 -2.04 -20.74 14.99
C ASP A 66 -1.39 -19.80 13.97
N LYS A 67 -0.18 -19.33 14.29
CA LYS A 67 0.55 -18.37 13.45
C LYS A 67 0.65 -18.83 11.99
N LYS A 68 0.89 -20.12 11.74
CA LYS A 68 0.98 -20.65 10.36
C LYS A 68 -0.35 -20.63 9.63
N CYS A 69 -1.46 -20.86 10.34
CA CYS A 69 -2.79 -20.74 9.74
C CYS A 69 -3.11 -19.28 9.39
N PHE A 70 -2.74 -18.33 10.25
CA PHE A 70 -3.00 -16.92 10.00
C PHE A 70 -2.09 -16.34 8.89
N GLU A 71 -0.82 -16.75 8.84
CA GLU A 71 0.10 -16.42 7.73
C GLU A 71 -0.48 -16.91 6.39
N LYS A 72 -0.99 -18.15 6.35
CA LYS A 72 -1.65 -18.67 5.15
C LYS A 72 -2.92 -17.88 4.80
N PHE A 73 -3.69 -17.44 5.79
CA PHE A 73 -4.83 -16.56 5.56
C PHE A 73 -4.38 -15.25 4.91
N GLN A 74 -3.30 -14.63 5.41
CA GLN A 74 -2.72 -13.43 4.84
C GLN A 74 -2.30 -13.63 3.37
N GLU A 75 -1.58 -14.70 3.06
CA GLU A 75 -1.09 -14.98 1.69
C GLU A 75 -2.21 -15.16 0.65
N ASN A 76 -3.39 -15.63 1.07
CA ASN A 76 -4.49 -15.97 0.17
C ASN A 76 -5.58 -14.88 0.09
N ASN A 77 -5.44 -13.79 0.85
CA ASN A 77 -6.46 -12.76 0.94
C ASN A 77 -5.89 -11.37 0.64
N ASN A 78 -6.80 -10.44 0.38
CA ASN A 78 -6.44 -9.06 0.11
C ASN A 78 -5.84 -8.38 1.35
N ALA A 79 -4.80 -7.56 1.18
CA ALA A 79 -4.08 -6.91 2.27
C ALA A 79 -4.99 -6.04 3.16
N HIS A 80 -5.87 -5.23 2.55
CA HIS A 80 -6.82 -4.41 3.30
C HIS A 80 -7.75 -5.26 4.15
N LEU A 81 -8.17 -6.41 3.62
CA LEU A 81 -9.06 -7.34 4.32
C LEU A 81 -8.36 -7.97 5.52
N VAL A 82 -7.12 -8.40 5.34
CA VAL A 82 -6.31 -9.00 6.41
C VAL A 82 -6.10 -8.00 7.54
N LEU A 83 -5.67 -6.77 7.20
CA LEU A 83 -5.48 -5.68 8.17
C LEU A 83 -6.79 -5.34 8.91
N SER A 84 -7.90 -5.21 8.19
CA SER A 84 -9.21 -4.91 8.78
C SER A 84 -9.66 -5.96 9.79
N ILE A 85 -9.48 -7.25 9.46
CA ILE A 85 -9.83 -8.36 10.35
C ILE A 85 -8.89 -8.40 11.56
N ALA A 86 -7.57 -8.27 11.33
CA ALA A 86 -6.58 -8.28 12.41
C ALA A 86 -6.85 -7.15 13.41
N GLN A 87 -7.03 -5.92 12.92
CA GLN A 87 -7.33 -4.75 13.74
C GLN A 87 -8.63 -4.93 14.52
N GLN A 88 -9.72 -5.35 13.87
CA GLN A 88 -11.00 -5.51 14.57
C GLN A 88 -10.92 -6.57 15.69
N LEU A 89 -10.19 -7.67 15.46
CA LEU A 89 -9.99 -8.72 16.47
C LEU A 89 -9.07 -8.24 17.60
N ASN A 90 -8.02 -7.49 17.30
CA ASN A 90 -7.11 -6.93 18.30
C ASN A 90 -7.85 -5.90 19.18
N ASP A 91 -8.50 -4.91 18.58
CA ASP A 91 -9.11 -3.77 19.28
C ASP A 91 -10.36 -4.15 20.07
N LYS A 92 -11.25 -4.97 19.48
CA LYS A 92 -12.58 -5.24 20.06
C LYS A 92 -12.65 -6.54 20.82
N HIS A 93 -11.72 -7.45 20.57
CA HIS A 93 -11.79 -8.82 21.09
C HIS A 93 -10.52 -9.27 21.81
N GLY A 94 -9.55 -8.38 22.00
CA GLY A 94 -8.37 -8.62 22.84
C GLY A 94 -7.40 -9.65 22.27
N TYR A 95 -7.43 -9.86 20.96
CA TYR A 95 -6.40 -10.66 20.29
C TYR A 95 -5.11 -9.85 20.14
N SER A 96 -4.03 -10.55 19.77
CA SER A 96 -2.75 -9.94 19.39
C SER A 96 -2.25 -10.63 18.12
N LEU A 97 -3.04 -10.52 17.06
CA LEU A 97 -2.72 -11.07 15.75
C LEU A 97 -1.60 -10.23 15.13
N GLU A 98 -0.50 -10.90 14.81
CA GLU A 98 0.61 -10.33 14.06
C GLU A 98 0.38 -10.56 12.56
N VAL A 99 0.63 -9.53 11.76
CA VAL A 99 0.73 -9.61 10.30
C VAL A 99 2.19 -9.54 9.88
N LYS A 100 2.51 -10.09 8.71
CA LYS A 100 3.86 -10.10 8.15
C LYS A 100 4.00 -9.01 7.10
N CYS A 101 5.03 -8.18 7.18
CA CYS A 101 5.38 -7.27 6.09
C CYS A 101 5.84 -8.08 4.87
N THR A 102 5.41 -7.70 3.68
CA THR A 102 5.82 -8.37 2.44
C THR A 102 7.31 -8.16 2.15
N GLU A 103 7.89 -7.01 2.54
CA GLU A 103 9.26 -6.63 2.11
C GLU A 103 10.35 -7.04 3.09
N CYS A 104 10.25 -6.62 4.35
CA CYS A 104 11.24 -6.97 5.39
C CYS A 104 10.99 -8.36 6.00
N GLU A 105 9.86 -9.00 5.68
CA GLU A 105 9.36 -10.21 6.36
C GLU A 105 9.11 -10.07 7.87
N CYS A 106 9.21 -8.86 8.40
CA CYS A 106 9.05 -8.59 9.82
C CYS A 106 7.58 -8.70 10.27
N SER A 107 7.34 -9.25 11.47
CA SER A 107 6.00 -9.39 12.04
C SER A 107 5.68 -8.20 12.94
N PHE A 108 4.48 -7.65 12.82
CA PHE A 108 4.00 -6.56 13.67
C PHE A 108 2.51 -6.74 13.99
N VAL A 109 2.07 -6.20 15.12
CA VAL A 109 0.66 -6.20 15.52
C VAL A 109 -0.03 -5.11 14.72
N ALA A 110 -1.09 -5.46 13.99
CA ALA A 110 -1.91 -4.46 13.32
C ALA A 110 -2.60 -3.60 14.38
N ASP A 111 -2.15 -2.36 14.56
CA ASP A 111 -2.61 -1.45 15.62
C ASP A 111 -3.10 -0.08 15.12
N ASP A 112 -2.84 0.30 13.86
CA ASP A 112 -3.43 1.49 13.24
C ASP A 112 -3.38 1.47 11.70
N TYR A 113 -4.53 1.67 11.04
CA TYR A 113 -4.66 1.71 9.58
C TYR A 113 -3.92 2.92 8.96
N GLU A 114 -3.60 3.94 9.78
CA GLU A 114 -2.84 5.13 9.36
C GLU A 114 -1.31 4.92 9.40
N ARG A 115 -0.80 3.83 10.00
CA ARG A 115 0.64 3.50 10.04
C ARG A 115 1.01 2.25 9.26
N ASP A 116 0.08 1.31 9.18
CA ASP A 116 0.26 0.04 8.49
C ASP A 116 -0.48 0.07 7.16
N THR A 117 0.26 0.18 6.06
CA THR A 117 -0.35 0.47 4.75
C THR A 117 -0.44 -0.81 3.93
N ALA A 118 -1.66 -1.12 3.52
CA ALA A 118 -1.87 -1.93 2.34
C ALA A 118 -1.62 -1.03 1.11
N THR A 119 -0.50 -1.24 0.43
CA THR A 119 -0.06 -0.37 -0.68
C THR A 119 -0.74 -0.75 -2.00
N ASP A 120 -1.08 -2.03 -2.13
CA ASP A 120 -1.93 -2.57 -3.19
C ASP A 120 -2.89 -3.64 -2.62
N ASN A 121 -3.62 -4.34 -3.49
CA ASN A 121 -4.58 -5.35 -3.07
C ASN A 121 -3.97 -6.52 -2.28
N TYR A 122 -2.65 -6.74 -2.25
CA TYR A 122 -2.05 -7.94 -1.64
C TYR A 122 -0.84 -7.67 -0.74
N ASN A 123 -0.21 -6.50 -0.85
CA ASN A 123 0.99 -6.16 -0.10
C ASN A 123 0.65 -5.46 1.21
N ILE A 124 1.15 -6.01 2.32
CA ILE A 124 1.13 -5.38 3.64
C ILE A 124 2.52 -4.85 3.91
N ILE A 125 2.66 -3.54 4.07
CA ILE A 125 3.95 -2.88 4.27
C ILE A 125 4.02 -2.33 5.69
N CYS A 126 5.07 -2.68 6.43
CA CYS A 126 5.30 -2.12 7.75
C CYS A 126 5.71 -0.64 7.65
N SER A 127 5.49 0.12 8.73
CA SER A 127 5.84 1.54 8.80
C SER A 127 7.29 1.86 8.41
N ASP A 128 8.26 1.04 8.80
CA ASP A 128 9.67 1.23 8.43
C ASP A 128 9.86 1.15 6.90
N CYS A 129 9.36 0.07 6.27
CA CYS A 129 9.44 -0.12 4.83
C CYS A 129 8.67 0.96 4.07
N LEU A 130 7.51 1.35 4.57
CA LEU A 130 6.70 2.43 4.00
C LEU A 130 7.50 3.73 3.98
N SER A 131 8.10 4.11 5.12
CA SER A 131 8.84 5.37 5.25
C SER A 131 10.03 5.49 4.29
N ILE A 132 10.70 4.39 3.98
CA ILE A 132 11.85 4.36 3.07
C ILE A 132 11.45 4.09 1.61
N GLY A 133 10.21 3.67 1.36
CA GLY A 133 9.70 3.24 0.06
C GLY A 133 8.64 4.17 -0.54
N THR A 134 8.29 5.25 0.16
CA THR A 134 7.37 6.28 -0.32
C THR A 134 8.13 7.41 -1.02
N CYS A 135 7.61 7.83 -2.18
CA CYS A 135 8.13 8.97 -2.92
C CYS A 135 7.72 10.29 -2.27
N ASP A 136 8.68 11.18 -2.00
CA ASP A 136 8.44 12.48 -1.35
C ASP A 136 7.61 13.45 -2.23
N VAL A 137 7.53 13.19 -3.54
CA VAL A 137 6.80 14.05 -4.50
C VAL A 137 5.33 13.64 -4.62
N CYS A 138 5.06 12.38 -4.94
CA CYS A 138 3.68 11.91 -5.16
C CYS A 138 3.03 11.29 -3.91
N ASN A 139 3.80 11.01 -2.85
CA ASN A 139 3.37 10.27 -1.66
C ASN A 139 2.86 8.84 -1.95
N GLU A 140 3.22 8.28 -3.11
CA GLU A 140 2.93 6.88 -3.44
C GLU A 140 4.09 5.98 -3.03
N TYR A 141 3.75 4.75 -2.61
CA TYR A 141 4.74 3.73 -2.31
C TYR A 141 5.22 3.09 -3.62
N SER A 142 6.52 3.21 -3.91
CA SER A 142 7.20 2.56 -5.04
C SER A 142 8.15 1.45 -4.57
N GLY A 143 8.43 1.38 -3.27
CA GLY A 143 9.40 0.44 -2.71
C GLY A 143 10.80 1.04 -2.62
N PRO A 144 11.61 0.58 -1.65
CA PRO A 144 12.89 1.19 -1.32
C PRO A 144 13.93 1.14 -2.46
N ASP A 145 13.83 0.15 -3.34
CA ASP A 145 14.77 -0.06 -4.44
C ASP A 145 14.36 0.69 -5.73
N GLU A 146 13.17 1.29 -5.76
CA GLU A 146 12.65 2.04 -6.93
C GLU A 146 12.74 3.57 -6.77
N LEU A 147 13.39 4.03 -5.70
CA LEU A 147 13.55 5.45 -5.38
C LEU A 147 14.96 5.95 -5.73
N ASN A 148 14.99 7.09 -6.41
CA ASN A 148 16.20 7.88 -6.60
C ASN A 148 16.50 8.64 -5.32
N ARG A 149 17.72 8.50 -4.82
CA ARG A 149 18.22 9.28 -3.69
C ARG A 149 18.78 10.60 -4.18
N CYS A 150 18.03 11.66 -3.95
CA CYS A 150 18.40 13.04 -4.25
C CYS A 150 19.29 13.55 -3.11
N ASN A 151 20.56 13.85 -3.42
CA ASN A 151 21.52 14.40 -2.47
C ASN A 151 22.27 15.58 -3.12
N ASP A 152 22.68 16.55 -2.31
CA ASP A 152 23.48 17.72 -2.74
C ASP A 152 24.88 17.37 -3.27
N ASP A 153 25.34 16.13 -3.08
CA ASP A 153 26.73 15.72 -3.36
C ASP A 153 26.91 15.10 -4.76
N GLY A 154 25.88 15.07 -5.61
CA GLY A 154 25.88 14.40 -6.92
C GLY A 154 26.21 15.31 -8.11
N ASP A 155 26.77 14.72 -9.19
CA ASP A 155 26.99 15.35 -10.51
C ASP A 155 25.66 15.61 -11.29
N ASP A 156 24.50 15.42 -10.67
CA ASP A 156 23.19 15.56 -11.30
C ASP A 156 22.45 16.78 -10.73
N ASP A 157 22.40 17.87 -11.51
CA ASP A 157 21.84 19.16 -11.12
C ASP A 157 20.39 19.05 -10.62
N ILE A 158 19.58 18.14 -11.21
CA ILE A 158 18.20 17.95 -10.77
C ILE A 158 18.11 17.28 -9.39
N GLY A 159 19.04 16.36 -9.08
CA GLY A 159 19.09 15.69 -7.79
C GLY A 159 19.39 16.66 -6.64
N ALA A 160 20.29 17.63 -6.88
CA ALA A 160 20.59 18.69 -5.93
C ALA A 160 19.40 19.66 -5.75
N GLU A 161 18.74 20.10 -6.84
CA GLU A 161 17.57 20.98 -6.73
C GLU A 161 16.41 20.32 -5.97
N LEU A 162 16.16 19.03 -6.23
CA LEU A 162 15.15 18.26 -5.50
C LEU A 162 15.50 18.18 -4.01
N ALA A 163 16.77 17.94 -3.66
CA ALA A 163 17.23 17.92 -2.28
C ALA A 163 17.09 19.29 -1.58
N GLU A 164 17.42 20.39 -2.27
CA GLU A 164 17.21 21.76 -1.77
C GLU A 164 15.73 22.07 -1.53
N ALA A 165 14.84 21.51 -2.36
CA ALA A 165 13.39 21.59 -2.19
C ALA A 165 12.83 20.66 -1.10
N GLY A 166 13.68 19.83 -0.48
CA GLY A 166 13.32 18.90 0.60
C GLY A 166 12.81 17.54 0.13
N TYR A 167 13.03 17.20 -1.15
CA TYR A 167 12.73 15.88 -1.72
C TYR A 167 14.01 15.04 -1.75
N TYR A 168 14.07 13.99 -0.92
CA TYR A 168 15.27 13.16 -0.77
C TYR A 168 15.11 11.78 -1.42
N ASN A 169 13.88 11.27 -1.49
CA ASN A 169 13.57 10.00 -2.11
C ASN A 169 12.45 10.17 -3.13
N VAL A 170 12.80 10.06 -4.42
CA VAL A 170 11.88 10.37 -5.52
C VAL A 170 11.78 9.18 -6.47
N CYS A 171 10.55 8.70 -6.74
CA CYS A 171 10.36 7.60 -7.69
C CYS A 171 10.79 8.01 -9.10
N ASN A 172 11.14 7.03 -9.94
CA ASN A 172 11.64 7.26 -11.30
C ASN A 172 10.71 8.17 -12.12
N ASP A 173 9.40 7.95 -12.05
CA ASP A 173 8.43 8.74 -12.82
C ASP A 173 8.42 10.21 -12.39
N CYS A 174 8.46 10.47 -11.08
CA CYS A 174 8.53 11.84 -10.56
C CYS A 174 9.89 12.49 -10.86
N TYR A 175 10.97 11.71 -10.85
CA TYR A 175 12.31 12.19 -11.14
C TYR A 175 12.43 12.64 -12.60
N GLU A 176 12.02 11.79 -13.55
CA GLU A 176 12.05 12.12 -14.98
C GLU A 176 11.12 13.29 -15.29
N TYR A 177 9.92 13.33 -14.70
CA TYR A 177 9.02 14.47 -14.86
C TYR A 177 9.66 15.79 -14.37
N LYS A 178 10.33 15.77 -13.21
CA LYS A 178 11.01 16.95 -12.66
C LYS A 178 12.21 17.38 -13.49
N LYS A 179 12.96 16.42 -14.00
CA LYS A 179 14.06 16.66 -14.93
C LYS A 179 13.58 17.36 -16.21
N GLU A 180 12.51 16.87 -16.83
CA GLU A 180 11.92 17.52 -18.01
C GLU A 180 11.45 18.96 -17.71
N GLU A 181 10.86 19.20 -16.54
CA GLU A 181 10.46 20.57 -16.12
C GLU A 181 11.68 21.49 -15.97
N TYR A 182 12.73 21.02 -15.28
CA TYR A 182 13.97 21.76 -15.08
C TYR A 182 14.65 22.12 -16.40
N GLU A 183 14.80 21.13 -17.28
CA GLU A 183 15.38 21.28 -18.61
C GLU A 183 14.63 22.34 -19.45
N GLN A 184 13.30 22.37 -19.35
CA GLN A 184 12.49 23.39 -20.02
C GLN A 184 12.67 24.79 -19.43
N ASP A 185 12.79 24.91 -18.11
CA ASP A 185 12.94 26.20 -17.44
C ASP A 185 14.36 26.78 -17.62
N GLU A 186 15.40 25.96 -17.61
CA GLU A 186 16.76 26.29 -18.06
C GLU A 186 16.75 26.89 -19.48
N LEU A 187 16.09 26.19 -20.42
CA LEU A 187 15.97 26.65 -21.80
C LEU A 187 15.21 27.97 -21.91
N ARG A 188 14.13 28.17 -21.13
CA ARG A 188 13.39 29.44 -21.07
C ARG A 188 14.26 30.57 -20.52
N ASN A 189 15.04 30.31 -19.47
CA ASN A 189 15.93 31.28 -18.85
C ASN A 189 17.05 31.71 -19.81
N LEU A 190 17.67 30.76 -20.52
CA LEU A 190 18.66 31.05 -21.56
C LEU A 190 18.07 31.92 -22.68
N ARG A 191 16.86 31.59 -23.16
CA ARG A 191 16.15 32.41 -24.16
C ARG A 191 15.87 33.82 -23.64
N HIS A 192 15.45 33.97 -22.38
CA HIS A 192 15.20 35.27 -21.78
C HIS A 192 16.49 36.11 -21.67
N LYS A 193 17.61 35.52 -21.22
CA LYS A 193 18.94 36.18 -21.16
C LYS A 193 19.43 36.60 -22.55
N ALA A 194 19.26 35.74 -23.56
CA ALA A 194 19.63 36.06 -24.94
C ALA A 194 18.84 37.26 -25.49
N LEU A 195 17.54 37.34 -25.18
CA LEU A 195 16.68 38.45 -25.58
C LEU A 195 16.96 39.74 -24.81
N SER A 196 17.20 39.65 -23.49
CA SER A 196 17.37 40.83 -22.62
C SER A 196 18.72 41.53 -22.78
N THR A 197 19.76 40.81 -23.21
CA THR A 197 21.10 41.37 -23.45
C THR A 197 21.27 42.02 -24.82
N GLY A 198 20.35 41.80 -25.76
CA GLY A 198 20.44 42.28 -27.14
C GLY A 198 21.63 41.69 -27.93
N LYS A 199 22.28 40.65 -27.40
CA LYS A 199 23.43 39.95 -28.00
C LYS A 199 23.20 38.44 -28.03
N PRO A 200 22.24 37.95 -28.83
CA PRO A 200 21.84 36.54 -28.83
C PRO A 200 22.99 35.56 -29.17
N ASP A 201 24.04 36.02 -29.87
CA ASP A 201 25.18 35.18 -30.24
C ASP A 201 25.98 34.63 -29.05
N ILE A 202 25.96 35.31 -27.88
CA ILE A 202 26.77 34.89 -26.72
C ILE A 202 26.24 33.62 -26.05
N PHE A 203 24.97 33.27 -26.28
CA PHE A 203 24.34 32.03 -25.77
C PHE A 203 24.07 31.02 -26.89
N SER A 204 24.61 31.25 -28.09
CA SER A 204 24.26 30.49 -29.29
C SER A 204 24.83 29.06 -29.32
N GLU A 205 25.96 28.82 -28.66
CA GLU A 205 26.54 27.48 -28.52
C GLU A 205 25.75 26.62 -27.53
N GLU A 206 25.40 27.20 -26.37
CA GLU A 206 24.54 26.57 -25.35
C GLU A 206 23.18 26.24 -25.96
N LEU A 207 22.50 27.20 -26.59
CA LEU A 207 21.20 26.97 -27.24
C LEU A 207 21.27 25.95 -28.39
N ARG A 208 22.40 25.80 -29.10
CA ARG A 208 22.56 24.76 -30.14
C ARG A 208 22.64 23.36 -29.56
N GLY A 209 23.32 23.16 -28.44
CA GLY A 209 23.41 21.85 -27.78
C GLY A 209 22.03 21.27 -27.47
N TRP A 210 21.11 22.15 -27.07
CA TRP A 210 19.71 21.83 -26.77
C TRP A 210 18.82 21.57 -27.99
N TRP A 211 19.25 21.92 -29.21
CA TRP A 211 18.46 21.72 -30.45
C TRP A 211 18.87 20.47 -31.22
N THR A 212 19.99 19.84 -30.83
CA THR A 212 20.57 18.67 -31.49
C THR A 212 20.50 17.38 -30.67
N GLY A 213 19.99 17.45 -29.44
CA GLY A 213 19.70 16.31 -28.56
C GLY A 213 18.36 15.66 -28.88
#